data_AF-A0A8G2F6V1-F1
#
_entry.id   AF-A0A8G2F6V1-F1
#
_cell.length_a   1.000
_cell.length_b   1.000
_cell.length_c   1.000
_cell.angle_alpha   90.00
_cell.angle_beta   90.00
_cell.angle_gamma   90.00
#
_symmetry.space_group_name_H-M   'P 1'
#
loop_
_entity.id
_entity.type
_entity.pdbx_description
1 polymer ?
#
loop_
_entity_poly.entity_id
_entity_poly.type
_entity_poly.pdbx_seq_one_letter_code
_entity_poly.pdbx_strand_id
1 'polypeptide(L)'
;MIEIRLVLPNRREFRRDLYRPGIISLSRILWGSTGAGLFMALIALVRDATGVGVLYPPLAATCFIGATCTYLRVARPKSVIVGHFISTVGGLLGVAAGEAMFGGTSLAIPVKLGLAVSLSAVLMQVLDADHPPAAATAAIPAILPLPASTLLLPLHMAWGAVLAVLFTVIWNRVWFECPAPDEGCERSWFNLRMDKPDIAGGGICLLATLCMCAKPWSVTTYLAGLWIMTAGLAILSLHHFFGARVLVTEVKDTCTLTTTPTTDGPDPITGPNTKEEKHEQ
;
A
#
# COMPACT_ATOMS: atom_id res chain seq x y z
N MET A 1 -7.94 14.21 -24.01
CA MET A 1 -6.78 14.03 -24.90
C MET A 1 -5.87 12.96 -24.29
N ILE A 2 -5.18 12.16 -25.10
CA ILE A 2 -4.20 11.16 -24.64
C ILE A 2 -2.81 11.60 -25.11
N GLU A 3 -1.82 11.51 -24.23
CA GLU A 3 -0.42 11.83 -24.49
C GLU A 3 0.41 10.53 -24.41
N ILE A 4 1.04 10.13 -25.51
CA ILE A 4 1.88 8.92 -25.58
C ILE A 4 3.36 9.35 -25.59
N ARG A 5 4.06 9.06 -24.50
CA ARG A 5 5.41 9.57 -24.21
C ARG A 5 6.44 8.47 -24.49
N LEU A 6 6.80 8.32 -25.77
CA LEU A 6 7.82 7.38 -26.27
C LEU A 6 9.26 7.91 -26.05
N VAL A 7 9.53 8.44 -24.86
CA VAL A 7 10.85 8.94 -24.48
C VAL A 7 11.71 7.78 -24.00
N LEU A 8 13.02 7.81 -24.30
CA LEU A 8 14.02 6.90 -23.72
C LEU A 8 13.85 6.83 -22.19
N PRO A 9 13.93 5.65 -21.54
CA PRO A 9 13.59 5.52 -20.12
C PRO A 9 14.22 6.57 -19.20
N ASN A 10 13.40 7.24 -18.39
CA ASN A 10 13.80 8.41 -17.62
C ASN A 10 13.06 8.48 -16.28
N ARG A 11 13.78 8.76 -15.19
CA ARG A 11 13.21 8.98 -13.85
C ARG A 11 12.12 10.05 -13.78
N ARG A 12 12.08 10.99 -14.73
CA ARG A 12 11.01 12.01 -14.82
C ARG A 12 9.63 11.37 -14.98
N GLU A 13 9.53 10.22 -15.66
CA GLU A 13 8.26 9.57 -16.01
C GLU A 13 7.49 8.96 -14.83
N PHE A 14 8.05 8.99 -13.62
CA PHE A 14 7.43 8.47 -12.38
C PHE A 14 7.08 9.58 -11.38
N ARG A 15 7.19 10.85 -11.79
CA ARG A 15 6.79 11.98 -10.94
C ARG A 15 5.27 12.17 -10.89
N ARG A 16 4.79 12.76 -9.79
CA ARG A 16 3.38 13.05 -9.49
C ARG A 16 2.67 13.84 -10.60
N ASP A 17 3.37 14.72 -11.33
CA ASP A 17 2.83 15.52 -12.45
C ASP A 17 2.53 14.71 -13.72
N LEU A 18 3.25 13.59 -13.94
CA LEU A 18 3.17 12.78 -15.16
C LEU A 18 2.43 11.46 -14.96
N TYR A 19 2.10 11.07 -13.73
CA TYR A 19 1.15 10.00 -13.43
C TYR A 19 -0.24 10.61 -13.23
N ARG A 20 -0.99 10.71 -14.33
CA ARG A 20 -2.39 11.16 -14.36
C ARG A 20 -3.12 10.48 -15.52
N PRO A 21 -4.47 10.38 -15.48
CA PRO A 21 -5.25 9.85 -16.59
C PRO A 21 -4.88 10.49 -17.93
N GLY A 22 -4.82 9.68 -18.99
CA GLY A 22 -4.44 10.12 -20.32
C GLY A 22 -2.93 10.14 -20.63
N ILE A 23 -2.01 9.98 -19.66
CA ILE A 23 -0.58 9.86 -19.96
C ILE A 23 -0.12 8.40 -20.01
N ILE A 24 0.27 7.94 -21.19
CA ILE A 24 0.94 6.67 -21.44
C ILE A 24 2.45 6.94 -21.55
N SER A 25 3.29 6.24 -20.79
CA SER A 25 4.75 6.47 -20.78
C SER A 25 5.52 5.18 -20.98
N LEU A 26 6.47 5.19 -21.92
CA LEU A 26 7.30 4.04 -22.26
C LEU A 26 8.11 3.54 -21.06
N SER A 27 8.58 4.44 -20.19
CA SER A 27 9.30 4.06 -18.97
C SER A 27 8.41 3.26 -18.02
N ARG A 28 7.14 3.65 -17.86
CA ARG A 28 6.20 2.94 -16.96
C ARG A 28 5.79 1.59 -17.53
N ILE A 29 5.63 1.49 -18.85
CA ILE A 29 5.39 0.20 -19.53
C ILE A 29 6.56 -0.74 -19.32
N LEU A 30 7.79 -0.33 -19.70
CA LEU A 30 8.95 -1.22 -19.64
C LEU A 30 9.35 -1.53 -18.19
N TRP A 31 9.62 -0.51 -17.37
CA TRP A 31 10.16 -0.69 -16.01
C TRP A 31 9.11 -1.16 -15.01
N GLY A 32 7.86 -0.67 -15.14
CA GLY A 32 6.77 -1.04 -14.24
C GLY A 32 6.30 -2.48 -14.44
N SER A 33 5.96 -2.86 -15.68
CA SER A 33 5.53 -4.23 -15.97
C SER A 33 6.65 -5.27 -15.80
N THR A 34 7.89 -4.93 -16.15
CA THR A 34 9.04 -5.85 -15.91
C THR A 34 9.30 -6.03 -14.42
N GLY A 35 9.22 -4.96 -13.62
CA GLY A 35 9.38 -5.06 -12.17
C GLY A 35 8.33 -5.96 -11.52
N ALA A 36 7.06 -5.79 -11.88
CA ALA A 36 5.98 -6.65 -11.40
C ALA A 36 6.16 -8.12 -11.83
N GLY A 37 6.51 -8.38 -13.09
CA GLY A 37 6.74 -9.73 -13.60
C GLY A 37 7.95 -10.42 -12.95
N LEU A 38 9.06 -9.70 -12.81
CA LEU A 38 10.30 -10.20 -12.19
C LEU A 38 10.08 -10.53 -10.71
N PHE A 39 9.31 -9.71 -9.97
CA PHE A 39 8.92 -10.05 -8.61
C PHE A 39 8.09 -11.34 -8.55
N MET A 40 7.08 -11.49 -9.42
CA MET A 40 6.22 -12.67 -9.40
C MET A 40 6.97 -13.97 -9.73
N ALA A 41 7.99 -13.90 -10.60
CA ALA A 41 8.93 -15.00 -10.80
C ALA A 41 9.79 -15.27 -9.54
N LEU A 42 10.36 -14.22 -8.94
CA LEU A 42 11.20 -14.34 -7.74
C LEU A 42 10.44 -14.95 -6.56
N ILE A 43 9.24 -14.46 -6.23
CA ILE A 43 8.47 -14.96 -5.08
C ILE A 43 7.94 -16.37 -5.30
N ALA A 44 7.69 -16.80 -6.54
CA ALA A 44 7.40 -18.20 -6.84
C ALA A 44 8.60 -19.10 -6.50
N LEU A 45 9.81 -18.74 -6.97
CA LEU A 45 11.03 -19.48 -6.66
C LEU A 45 11.35 -19.52 -5.16
N VAL A 46 11.18 -18.41 -4.43
CA VAL A 46 11.38 -18.37 -2.97
C VAL A 46 10.30 -19.15 -2.23
N ARG A 47 9.04 -19.13 -2.69
CA ARG A 47 7.94 -19.95 -2.15
C ARG A 47 8.23 -21.44 -2.30
N ASP A 48 8.77 -21.87 -3.45
CA ASP A 48 9.12 -23.27 -3.70
C ASP A 48 10.35 -23.71 -2.91
N ALA A 49 11.38 -22.86 -2.82
CA ALA A 49 12.58 -23.14 -2.04
C ALA A 49 12.36 -23.19 -0.52
N THR A 50 11.41 -22.42 0.02
CA THR A 50 11.17 -22.29 1.47
C THR A 50 9.95 -23.06 1.98
N GLY A 51 9.01 -23.44 1.10
CA GLY A 51 7.72 -24.01 1.49
C GLY A 51 6.82 -23.04 2.27
N VAL A 52 7.03 -21.72 2.16
CA VAL A 52 6.16 -20.69 2.75
C VAL A 52 5.08 -20.29 1.73
N GLY A 53 3.88 -20.86 1.90
CA GLY A 53 2.75 -20.63 0.99
C GLY A 53 2.22 -19.19 1.07
N VAL A 54 2.52 -18.37 0.05
CA VAL A 54 2.09 -16.97 -0.05
C VAL A 54 1.71 -16.50 -1.47
N LEU A 55 1.81 -17.37 -2.48
CA LEU A 55 1.62 -16.97 -3.88
C LEU A 55 0.14 -16.71 -4.19
N TYR A 56 -0.27 -15.45 -4.17
CA TYR A 56 -1.66 -15.02 -4.37
C TYR A 56 -1.78 -13.77 -5.26
N PRO A 57 -2.91 -13.58 -5.99
CA PRO A 57 -3.11 -12.43 -6.89
C PRO A 57 -2.89 -11.03 -6.28
N PRO A 58 -3.24 -10.75 -5.01
CA PRO A 58 -2.94 -9.47 -4.38
C PRO A 58 -1.48 -9.03 -4.51
N LEU A 59 -0.50 -9.90 -4.28
CA LEU A 59 0.91 -9.53 -4.32
C LEU A 59 1.39 -9.12 -5.72
N ALA A 60 0.74 -9.58 -6.79
CA ALA A 60 1.00 -9.10 -8.13
C ALA A 60 0.56 -7.63 -8.30
N ALA A 61 -0.60 -7.26 -7.74
CA ALA A 61 -1.07 -5.87 -7.72
C ALA A 61 -0.23 -4.99 -6.78
N THR A 62 0.20 -5.52 -5.63
CA THR A 62 1.16 -4.88 -4.71
C THR A 62 2.45 -4.49 -5.41
N CYS A 63 3.06 -5.42 -6.15
CA CYS A 63 4.32 -5.16 -6.84
C CYS A 63 4.16 -4.41 -8.16
N PHE A 64 2.98 -4.44 -8.79
CA PHE A 64 2.65 -3.46 -9.83
C PHE A 64 2.65 -2.05 -9.24
N ILE A 65 1.90 -1.78 -8.16
CA ILE A 65 1.92 -0.49 -7.45
C ILE A 65 3.34 -0.11 -7.01
N GLY A 66 4.11 -1.05 -6.48
CA GLY A 66 5.52 -0.85 -6.10
C GLY A 66 6.42 -0.46 -7.28
N ALA A 67 6.24 -1.06 -8.46
CA ALA A 67 7.06 -0.79 -9.64
C ALA A 67 6.60 0.41 -10.49
N THR A 68 5.33 0.86 -10.36
CA THR A 68 4.77 1.98 -11.15
C THR A 68 4.47 3.25 -10.35
N CYS A 69 4.18 3.14 -9.05
CA CYS A 69 3.49 4.17 -8.25
C CYS A 69 4.15 4.43 -6.88
N THR A 70 5.49 4.31 -6.81
CA THR A 70 6.32 4.41 -5.60
C THR A 70 6.03 5.59 -4.66
N TYR A 71 5.52 6.71 -5.18
CA TYR A 71 5.29 7.95 -4.44
C TYR A 71 3.93 8.04 -3.70
N LEU A 72 3.05 7.04 -3.86
CA LEU A 72 1.75 6.97 -3.18
C LEU A 72 1.91 6.47 -1.74
N ARG A 73 1.09 6.98 -0.80
CA ARG A 73 1.01 6.46 0.58
C ARG A 73 0.78 4.94 0.60
N VAL A 74 -0.12 4.43 -0.27
CA VAL A 74 -0.41 3.00 -0.36
C VAL A 74 0.76 2.13 -0.84
N ALA A 75 1.87 2.72 -1.30
CA ALA A 75 3.10 2.01 -1.70
C ALA A 75 4.17 1.98 -0.58
N ARG A 76 3.90 2.61 0.58
CA ARG A 76 4.86 2.70 1.69
C ARG A 76 5.02 1.35 2.42
N PRO A 77 6.19 1.06 3.01
CA PRO A 77 6.46 -0.19 3.71
C PRO A 77 5.41 -0.58 4.76
N LYS A 78 5.00 0.38 5.62
CA LYS A 78 3.95 0.20 6.63
C LYS A 78 2.65 -0.28 5.99
N SER A 79 2.11 0.47 5.02
CA SER A 79 0.85 0.16 4.36
C SER A 79 0.89 -1.20 3.65
N VAL A 80 1.97 -1.54 2.96
CA VAL A 80 2.11 -2.86 2.31
C VAL A 80 2.17 -3.99 3.35
N ILE A 81 3.05 -3.91 4.35
CA ILE A 81 3.29 -5.01 5.31
C ILE A 81 2.13 -5.16 6.29
N VAL A 82 1.70 -4.08 6.95
CA VAL A 82 0.60 -4.07 7.91
C VAL A 82 -0.73 -4.30 7.20
N GLY A 83 -0.93 -3.74 6.00
CA GLY A 83 -2.14 -3.93 5.20
C GLY A 83 -2.39 -5.41 4.92
N HIS A 84 -1.46 -6.12 4.26
CA HIS A 84 -1.62 -7.54 3.97
C HIS A 84 -1.81 -8.40 5.24
N PHE A 85 -1.10 -8.09 6.33
CA PHE A 85 -1.29 -8.75 7.62
C PHE A 85 -2.72 -8.54 8.16
N ILE A 86 -3.13 -7.29 8.37
CA ILE A 86 -4.38 -6.97 9.07
C ILE A 86 -5.62 -7.25 8.22
N SER A 87 -5.52 -7.11 6.89
CA SER A 87 -6.56 -7.57 5.98
C SER A 87 -6.78 -9.08 6.07
N THR A 88 -5.73 -9.87 6.29
CA THR A 88 -5.89 -11.31 6.48
C THR A 88 -6.57 -11.62 7.82
N VAL A 89 -6.23 -10.89 8.89
CA VAL A 89 -6.92 -10.99 10.19
C VAL A 89 -8.41 -10.62 10.06
N GLY A 90 -8.72 -9.47 9.46
CA GLY A 90 -10.10 -9.02 9.20
C GLY A 90 -10.87 -9.97 8.28
N GLY A 91 -10.19 -10.56 7.28
CA GLY A 91 -10.77 -11.57 6.40
C GLY A 91 -11.16 -12.85 7.14
N LEU A 92 -10.27 -13.39 7.96
CA LEU A 92 -10.53 -14.58 8.77
C LEU A 92 -11.66 -14.35 9.80
N LEU A 93 -11.65 -13.19 10.47
CA LEU A 93 -12.71 -12.80 11.41
C LEU A 93 -14.06 -12.60 10.71
N GLY A 94 -14.10 -11.95 9.54
CA GLY A 94 -15.31 -11.77 8.75
C GLY A 94 -15.87 -13.08 8.19
N VAL A 95 -14.99 -14.03 7.84
CA VAL A 95 -15.40 -15.40 7.45
C VAL A 95 -15.97 -16.18 8.63
N ALA A 96 -15.36 -16.08 9.81
CA ALA A 96 -15.85 -16.74 11.03
C ALA A 96 -17.22 -16.18 11.44
N ALA A 97 -17.40 -14.85 11.42
CA ALA A 97 -18.69 -14.21 11.67
C ALA A 97 -19.75 -14.59 10.61
N GLY A 98 -19.38 -14.57 9.32
CA GLY A 98 -20.28 -14.95 8.23
C GLY A 98 -20.73 -16.42 8.28
N GLU A 99 -19.86 -17.33 8.70
CA GLU A 99 -20.24 -18.74 8.95
C GLU A 99 -21.15 -18.87 10.18
N ALA A 100 -20.83 -18.19 11.29
CA ALA A 100 -21.64 -18.24 12.50
C ALA A 100 -23.06 -17.67 12.31
N MET A 101 -23.24 -16.73 11.38
CA MET A 101 -24.53 -16.09 11.08
C MET A 101 -25.32 -16.75 9.94
N PHE A 102 -24.63 -17.28 8.91
CA PHE A 102 -25.25 -17.73 7.66
C PHE A 102 -24.71 -19.06 7.11
N GLY A 103 -23.94 -19.81 7.91
CA GLY A 103 -23.43 -21.14 7.55
C GLY A 103 -24.52 -22.08 7.03
N GLY A 104 -24.20 -22.87 6.00
CA GLY A 104 -25.15 -23.75 5.32
C GLY A 104 -26.23 -23.07 4.46
N THR A 105 -26.34 -21.73 4.46
CA THR A 105 -27.31 -21.00 3.63
C THR A 105 -26.72 -20.54 2.29
N SER A 106 -27.59 -20.19 1.33
CA SER A 106 -27.19 -19.54 0.07
C SER A 106 -26.52 -18.16 0.26
N LEU A 107 -26.69 -17.54 1.43
CA LEU A 107 -26.09 -16.25 1.77
C LEU A 107 -24.69 -16.37 2.40
N ALA A 108 -24.21 -17.60 2.69
CA ALA A 108 -22.93 -17.82 3.36
C ALA A 108 -21.76 -17.11 2.64
N ILE A 109 -21.62 -17.30 1.32
CA ILE A 109 -20.52 -16.71 0.53
C ILE A 109 -20.60 -15.17 0.48
N PRO A 110 -21.71 -14.54 0.05
CA PRO A 110 -21.76 -13.07 -0.03
C PRO A 110 -21.62 -12.38 1.33
N VAL A 111 -22.17 -12.95 2.42
CA VAL A 111 -22.01 -12.35 3.76
C VAL A 111 -20.58 -12.50 4.27
N LYS A 112 -19.95 -13.68 4.14
CA LYS A 112 -18.52 -13.86 4.47
C LYS A 112 -17.63 -12.87 3.73
N LEU A 113 -17.82 -12.72 2.42
CA LEU A 113 -17.01 -11.83 1.58
C LEU A 113 -17.23 -10.35 1.96
N GLY A 114 -18.48 -9.94 2.19
CA GLY A 114 -18.81 -8.59 2.63
C GLY A 114 -18.22 -8.24 3.99
N LEU A 115 -18.37 -9.12 4.99
CA LEU A 115 -17.79 -8.94 6.32
C LEU A 115 -16.26 -8.95 6.30
N ALA A 116 -15.65 -9.88 5.55
CA ALA A 116 -14.21 -10.00 5.39
C ALA A 116 -13.56 -8.71 4.85
N VAL A 117 -14.10 -8.18 3.75
CA VAL A 117 -13.59 -6.95 3.12
C VAL A 117 -13.91 -5.72 3.96
N SER A 118 -15.11 -5.63 4.54
CA SER A 118 -15.52 -4.52 5.41
C SER A 118 -14.63 -4.40 6.66
N LEU A 119 -14.47 -5.50 7.41
CA LEU A 119 -13.64 -5.52 8.62
C LEU A 119 -12.16 -5.27 8.29
N SER A 120 -11.65 -5.83 7.20
CA SER A 120 -10.33 -5.49 6.66
C SER A 120 -10.18 -4.00 6.36
N ALA A 121 -11.16 -3.37 5.71
CA ALA A 121 -11.11 -1.96 5.36
C ALA A 121 -11.14 -1.05 6.61
N VAL A 122 -11.96 -1.38 7.62
CA VAL A 122 -11.95 -0.69 8.91
C VAL A 122 -10.60 -0.81 9.60
N LEU A 123 -10.04 -2.03 9.68
CA LEU A 123 -8.77 -2.27 10.35
C LEU A 123 -7.58 -1.60 9.65
N MET A 124 -7.53 -1.59 8.30
CA MET A 124 -6.50 -0.86 7.57
C MET A 124 -6.53 0.65 7.84
N GLN A 125 -7.72 1.27 7.84
CA GLN A 125 -7.88 2.70 8.11
C GLN A 125 -7.46 3.04 9.55
N VAL A 126 -7.88 2.24 10.54
CA VAL A 126 -7.51 2.41 11.96
C VAL A 126 -6.00 2.27 12.19
N LEU A 127 -5.32 1.38 11.45
CA LEU A 127 -3.88 1.18 11.55
C LEU A 127 -3.04 2.07 10.61
N ASP A 128 -3.64 3.06 9.91
CA ASP A 128 -2.94 3.90 8.93
C ASP A 128 -2.22 3.06 7.82
N ALA A 129 -2.82 1.91 7.49
CA ALA A 129 -2.21 0.84 6.71
C ALA A 129 -2.94 0.58 5.37
N ASP A 130 -3.56 1.61 4.79
CA ASP A 130 -4.39 1.50 3.58
C ASP A 130 -3.59 0.96 2.37
N HIS A 131 -3.91 -0.27 1.97
CA HIS A 131 -3.33 -0.91 0.79
C HIS A 131 -4.42 -1.62 -0.02
N PRO A 132 -4.91 -1.07 -1.14
CA PRO A 132 -6.04 -1.65 -1.87
C PRO A 132 -5.89 -3.13 -2.30
N PRO A 133 -4.69 -3.64 -2.69
CA PRO A 133 -4.48 -5.08 -2.88
C PRO A 133 -4.71 -5.92 -1.61
N ALA A 134 -4.46 -5.37 -0.42
CA ALA A 134 -4.72 -6.07 0.83
C ALA A 134 -6.23 -6.31 1.06
N ALA A 135 -7.12 -5.42 0.59
CA ALA A 135 -8.57 -5.71 0.61
C ALA A 135 -8.92 -6.99 -0.19
N ALA A 136 -8.25 -7.24 -1.32
CA ALA A 136 -8.38 -8.52 -2.05
C ALA A 136 -7.67 -9.69 -1.34
N THR A 137 -6.77 -9.43 -0.39
CA THR A 137 -6.19 -10.46 0.50
C THR A 137 -7.20 -10.90 1.56
N ALA A 138 -8.00 -9.98 2.09
CA ALA A 138 -9.10 -10.29 3.01
C ALA A 138 -10.18 -11.20 2.39
N ALA A 139 -10.41 -11.08 1.08
CA ALA A 139 -11.35 -11.92 0.35
C ALA A 139 -10.91 -13.40 0.26
N ILE A 140 -9.61 -13.70 0.29
CA ILE A 140 -9.07 -15.04 0.01
C ILE A 140 -9.73 -16.13 0.87
N PRO A 141 -9.82 -16.04 2.21
CA PRO A 141 -10.42 -17.09 3.03
C PRO A 141 -11.94 -17.27 2.84
N ALA A 142 -12.62 -16.35 2.14
CA ALA A 142 -14.05 -16.45 1.85
C ALA A 142 -14.35 -17.18 0.52
N ILE A 143 -13.41 -17.20 -0.43
CA ILE A 143 -13.65 -17.66 -1.81
C ILE A 143 -12.57 -18.57 -2.43
N LEU A 144 -11.43 -18.80 -1.75
CA LEU A 144 -10.32 -19.60 -2.29
C LEU A 144 -9.79 -20.62 -1.26
N PRO A 145 -9.27 -21.79 -1.71
CA PRO A 145 -8.60 -22.74 -0.83
C PRO A 145 -7.29 -22.15 -0.28
N LEU A 146 -6.95 -22.51 0.96
CA LEU A 146 -5.77 -22.00 1.65
C LEU A 146 -4.57 -22.98 1.55
N PRO A 147 -3.37 -22.52 1.12
CA PRO A 147 -2.13 -23.30 1.05
C PRO A 147 -1.33 -23.27 2.38
N ALA A 148 -1.92 -22.71 3.44
CA ALA A 148 -1.39 -22.59 4.78
C ALA A 148 -2.54 -22.70 5.79
N SER A 149 -2.26 -23.05 7.04
CA SER A 149 -3.28 -23.03 8.08
C SER A 149 -3.77 -21.60 8.33
N THR A 150 -5.06 -21.46 8.65
CA THR A 150 -5.74 -20.16 8.87
C THR A 150 -4.96 -19.26 9.85
N LEU A 151 -4.48 -19.82 10.96
CA LEU A 151 -3.72 -19.10 11.99
C LEU A 151 -2.34 -18.60 11.52
N LEU A 152 -1.69 -19.29 10.58
CA LEU A 152 -0.38 -18.88 10.03
C LEU A 152 -0.51 -17.92 8.83
N LEU A 153 -1.69 -17.87 8.22
CA LEU A 153 -1.93 -17.11 7.00
C LEU A 153 -1.57 -15.61 7.12
N PRO A 154 -1.92 -14.87 8.21
CA PRO A 154 -1.53 -13.47 8.33
C PRO A 154 -0.02 -13.25 8.33
N LEU A 155 0.74 -14.13 8.99
CA LEU A 155 2.20 -14.04 9.09
C LEU A 155 2.89 -14.46 7.77
N HIS A 156 2.30 -15.41 7.04
CA HIS A 156 2.71 -15.70 5.66
C HIS A 156 2.47 -14.50 4.74
N MET A 157 1.31 -13.85 4.81
CA MET A 157 0.99 -12.66 4.01
C MET A 157 1.93 -11.48 4.34
N ALA A 158 2.25 -11.28 5.61
CA ALA A 158 3.27 -10.32 6.04
C ALA A 158 4.66 -10.65 5.44
N TRP A 159 5.08 -11.91 5.46
CA TRP A 159 6.34 -12.37 4.85
C TRP A 159 6.42 -12.07 3.35
N GLY A 160 5.36 -12.37 2.59
CA GLY A 160 5.27 -12.00 1.17
C GLY A 160 5.26 -10.49 0.92
N ALA A 161 4.63 -9.73 1.80
CA ALA A 161 4.61 -8.27 1.77
C ALA A 161 5.98 -7.65 2.09
N VAL A 162 6.77 -8.25 3.00
CA VAL A 162 8.17 -7.84 3.26
C VAL A 162 9.05 -8.11 2.03
N LEU A 163 8.90 -9.27 1.38
CA LEU A 163 9.60 -9.55 0.12
C LEU A 163 9.20 -8.56 -0.98
N ALA A 164 7.92 -8.21 -1.09
CA ALA A 164 7.40 -7.21 -2.01
C ALA A 164 8.02 -5.82 -1.77
N VAL A 165 8.11 -5.38 -0.51
CA VAL A 165 8.78 -4.13 -0.11
C VAL A 165 10.27 -4.18 -0.40
N LEU A 166 10.97 -5.26 -0.04
CA LEU A 166 12.41 -5.41 -0.27
C LEU A 166 12.74 -5.33 -1.76
N PHE A 167 12.02 -6.08 -2.60
CA PHE A 167 12.15 -6.00 -4.05
C PHE A 167 11.84 -4.59 -4.56
N THR A 168 10.73 -3.99 -4.12
CA THR A 168 10.32 -2.63 -4.52
C THR A 168 11.40 -1.60 -4.20
N VAL A 169 12.03 -1.67 -3.02
CA VAL A 169 13.10 -0.75 -2.63
C VAL A 169 14.36 -0.98 -3.47
N ILE A 170 14.77 -2.23 -3.72
CA ILE A 170 15.94 -2.55 -4.55
C ILE A 170 15.71 -2.10 -6.00
N TRP A 171 14.59 -2.52 -6.60
CA TRP A 171 14.20 -2.20 -7.98
C TRP A 171 14.17 -0.69 -8.21
N ASN A 172 13.48 0.05 -7.35
CA ASN A 172 13.31 1.49 -7.57
C ASN A 172 14.55 2.32 -7.20
N ARG A 173 15.45 1.84 -6.33
CA ARG A 173 16.72 2.53 -6.03
C ARG A 173 17.68 2.64 -7.22
N VAL A 174 17.44 1.90 -8.31
CA VAL A 174 18.17 2.07 -9.58
C VAL A 174 17.88 3.43 -10.24
N TRP A 175 16.71 4.04 -9.99
CA TRP A 175 16.27 5.28 -10.65
C TRP A 175 15.77 6.40 -9.69
N PHE A 176 15.40 6.06 -8.45
CA PHE A 176 14.63 6.91 -7.53
C PHE A 176 15.16 6.85 -6.09
N GLU A 177 14.90 7.89 -5.27
CA GLU A 177 14.89 7.71 -3.82
C GLU A 177 13.70 6.80 -3.46
N CYS A 178 13.97 5.66 -2.81
CA CYS A 178 12.94 4.68 -2.42
C CYS A 178 13.26 4.08 -1.02
N PRO A 179 12.28 3.96 -0.10
CA PRO A 179 10.89 4.42 -0.18
C PRO A 179 10.73 5.93 -0.42
N ALA A 180 9.57 6.33 -0.94
CA ALA A 180 9.27 7.74 -1.16
C ALA A 180 9.05 8.47 0.18
N PRO A 181 9.28 9.79 0.26
CA PRO A 181 9.25 10.51 1.53
C PRO A 181 7.89 10.46 2.24
N ASP A 182 7.93 10.36 3.56
CA ASP A 182 6.85 10.82 4.41
C ASP A 182 6.84 12.36 4.44
N GLU A 183 5.65 12.97 4.43
CA GLU A 183 5.50 14.42 4.28
C GLU A 183 5.76 15.09 5.63
N GLY A 184 6.79 15.92 5.71
CA GLY A 184 7.34 16.46 6.96
C GLY A 184 8.49 15.64 7.59
N CYS A 185 8.82 14.46 7.07
CA CYS A 185 9.96 13.68 7.57
C CYS A 185 11.30 14.16 6.98
N GLU A 186 12.24 14.47 7.87
CA GLU A 186 13.66 14.60 7.52
C GLU A 186 14.31 13.23 7.25
N ARG A 187 15.56 13.22 6.77
CA ARG A 187 16.35 11.99 6.61
C ARG A 187 16.76 11.46 7.98
N SER A 188 16.35 10.22 8.28
CA SER A 188 16.57 9.56 9.56
C SER A 188 17.60 8.42 9.43
N TRP A 189 17.32 7.23 9.97
CA TRP A 189 18.25 6.10 9.94
C TRP A 189 18.46 5.56 8.50
N PHE A 190 19.68 5.08 8.22
CA PHE A 190 20.09 4.56 6.90
C PHE A 190 19.80 5.51 5.71
N ASN A 191 19.77 6.83 5.95
CA ASN A 191 19.41 7.86 4.96
C ASN A 191 17.99 7.68 4.35
N LEU A 192 17.10 7.00 5.07
CA LEU A 192 15.68 6.87 4.73
C LEU A 192 14.91 8.13 5.14
N ARG A 193 13.84 8.47 4.42
CA ARG A 193 12.91 9.55 4.79
C ARG A 193 11.61 8.95 5.34
N MET A 194 11.76 8.21 6.43
CA MET A 194 10.71 7.49 7.13
C MET A 194 10.86 7.69 8.63
N ASP A 195 9.77 7.47 9.36
CA ASP A 195 9.78 7.50 10.80
C ASP A 195 10.65 6.37 11.41
N LYS A 196 11.34 6.68 12.50
CA LYS A 196 12.22 5.74 13.22
C LYS A 196 11.52 4.42 13.62
N PRO A 197 10.29 4.42 14.19
CA PRO A 197 9.58 3.17 14.47
C PRO A 197 9.25 2.35 13.22
N ASP A 198 8.96 2.98 12.09
CA ASP A 198 8.69 2.27 10.83
C ASP A 198 9.95 1.60 10.27
N ILE A 199 11.11 2.25 10.40
CA ILE A 199 12.40 1.66 10.05
C ILE A 199 12.74 0.48 10.98
N ALA A 200 12.50 0.63 12.29
CA ALA A 200 12.76 -0.41 13.28
C ALA A 200 11.84 -1.64 13.09
N GLY A 201 10.53 -1.42 12.99
CA GLY A 201 9.54 -2.48 12.74
C GLY A 201 9.78 -3.19 11.40
N GLY A 202 10.07 -2.42 10.33
CA GLY A 202 10.41 -2.97 9.01
C GLY A 202 11.70 -3.80 9.03
N GLY A 203 12.72 -3.37 9.77
CA GLY A 203 13.96 -4.12 9.97
C GLY A 203 13.75 -5.43 10.75
N ILE A 204 12.88 -5.42 11.76
CA ILE A 204 12.50 -6.62 12.52
C ILE A 204 11.70 -7.59 11.64
N CYS A 205 10.76 -7.10 10.83
CA CYS A 205 10.03 -7.90 9.85
C CYS A 205 10.96 -8.49 8.76
N LEU A 206 12.02 -7.78 8.36
CA LEU A 206 13.05 -8.29 7.45
C LEU A 206 13.89 -9.41 8.09
N LEU A 207 14.34 -9.24 9.33
CA LEU A 207 15.04 -10.28 10.09
C LEU A 207 14.15 -11.53 10.26
N ALA A 208 12.89 -11.33 10.63
CA ALA A 208 11.88 -12.39 10.71
C ALA A 208 11.72 -13.14 9.37
N THR A 209 11.73 -12.40 8.25
CA THR A 209 11.60 -12.97 6.90
C THR A 209 12.74 -13.92 6.59
N LEU A 210 13.98 -13.55 6.95
CA LEU A 210 15.16 -14.43 6.81
C LEU A 210 15.06 -15.67 7.71
N CYS A 211 14.61 -15.53 8.96
CA CYS A 211 14.38 -16.66 9.86
C CYS A 211 13.26 -17.60 9.34
N MET A 212 12.19 -17.06 8.76
CA MET A 212 11.11 -17.85 8.16
C MET A 212 11.57 -18.59 6.88
N CYS A 213 12.47 -18.01 6.09
CA CYS A 213 13.10 -18.71 4.96
C CYS A 213 13.89 -19.96 5.40
N ALA A 214 14.32 -20.05 6.66
CA ALA A 214 15.08 -21.20 7.17
C ALA A 214 14.23 -22.49 7.38
N LYS A 215 12.92 -22.43 7.13
CA LYS A 215 11.95 -23.53 7.30
C LYS A 215 12.40 -24.91 6.76
N PRO A 216 13.07 -25.04 5.60
CA PRO A 216 13.51 -26.35 5.10
C PRO A 216 14.58 -27.03 5.96
N TRP A 217 15.38 -26.25 6.71
CA TRP A 217 16.50 -26.75 7.50
C TRP A 217 16.25 -26.71 9.01
N SER A 218 15.40 -25.81 9.49
CA SER A 218 15.12 -25.64 10.92
C SER A 218 13.70 -25.13 11.19
N VAL A 219 12.85 -26.02 11.69
CA VAL A 219 11.50 -25.68 12.19
C VAL A 219 11.59 -24.68 13.35
N THR A 220 12.56 -24.84 14.27
CA THR A 220 12.76 -23.93 15.40
C THR A 220 13.09 -22.51 14.95
N THR A 221 13.93 -22.35 13.91
CA THR A 221 14.27 -21.02 13.36
C THR A 221 13.08 -20.40 12.63
N TYR A 222 12.28 -21.19 11.92
CA TYR A 222 11.02 -20.73 11.33
C TYR A 222 10.01 -20.27 12.39
N LEU A 223 9.83 -21.03 13.47
CA LEU A 223 8.94 -20.67 14.59
C LEU A 223 9.43 -19.40 15.31
N ALA A 224 10.73 -19.25 15.53
CA ALA A 224 11.30 -17.99 16.03
C ALA A 224 11.02 -16.83 15.06
N GLY A 225 11.15 -17.06 13.75
CA GLY A 225 10.78 -16.10 12.70
C GLY A 225 9.33 -15.62 12.80
N LEU A 226 8.36 -16.52 13.08
CA LEU A 226 6.95 -16.12 13.28
C LEU A 226 6.76 -15.19 14.48
N TRP A 227 7.47 -15.42 15.59
CA TRP A 227 7.42 -14.55 16.77
C TRP A 227 8.09 -13.19 16.51
N ILE A 228 9.24 -13.17 15.83
CA ILE A 228 9.93 -11.93 15.44
C ILE A 228 9.06 -11.13 14.44
N MET A 229 8.38 -11.80 13.50
CA MET A 229 7.44 -11.16 12.57
C MET A 229 6.30 -10.49 13.34
N THR A 230 5.70 -11.19 14.31
CA THR A 230 4.65 -10.65 15.18
C THR A 230 5.13 -9.41 15.95
N ALA A 231 6.36 -9.41 16.47
CA ALA A 231 6.93 -8.25 17.16
C ALA A 231 7.17 -7.04 16.23
N GLY A 232 7.70 -7.26 15.02
CA GLY A 232 7.88 -6.20 14.02
C GLY A 232 6.55 -5.61 13.55
N LEU A 233 5.56 -6.47 13.30
CA LEU A 233 4.19 -6.07 12.96
C LEU A 233 3.53 -5.25 14.07
N ALA A 234 3.72 -5.60 15.34
CA ALA A 234 3.18 -4.82 16.45
C ALA A 234 3.77 -3.39 16.49
N ILE A 235 5.06 -3.23 16.23
CA ILE A 235 5.71 -1.90 16.15
C ILE A 235 5.16 -1.10 14.96
N LEU A 236 5.09 -1.69 13.76
CA LEU A 236 4.53 -1.03 12.57
C LEU A 236 3.05 -0.65 12.76
N SER A 237 2.27 -1.50 13.42
CA SER A 237 0.82 -1.31 13.60
C SER A 237 0.44 -0.33 14.70
N LEU A 238 1.27 -0.17 15.75
CA LEU A 238 0.85 0.52 16.97
C LEU A 238 1.56 1.86 17.23
N HIS A 239 2.70 2.14 16.59
CA HIS A 239 3.51 3.31 16.96
C HIS A 239 2.80 4.66 16.79
N HIS A 240 1.90 4.81 15.80
CA HIS A 240 1.23 6.08 15.53
C HIS A 240 0.21 6.46 16.60
N PHE A 241 -0.29 5.50 17.39
CA PHE A 241 -1.20 5.80 18.50
C PHE A 241 -0.52 6.58 19.63
N PHE A 242 0.79 6.45 19.83
CA PHE A 242 1.53 7.20 20.86
C PHE A 242 1.62 8.71 20.56
N GLY A 243 1.38 9.13 19.31
CA GLY A 243 1.32 10.54 18.89
C GLY A 243 -0.08 11.02 18.51
N ALA A 244 -1.12 10.19 18.66
CA ALA A 244 -2.45 10.48 18.15
C ALA A 244 -3.11 11.69 18.83
N ARG A 245 -3.78 12.52 18.04
CA ARG A 245 -4.57 13.67 18.50
C ARG A 245 -6.01 13.51 18.05
N VAL A 246 -6.95 13.53 18.99
CA VAL A 246 -8.38 13.47 18.69
C VAL A 246 -8.87 14.89 18.38
N LEU A 247 -9.35 15.11 17.16
CA LEU A 247 -10.00 16.35 16.75
C LEU A 247 -11.52 16.15 16.82
N VAL A 248 -12.14 16.66 17.90
CA VAL A 248 -13.59 16.77 17.99
C VAL A 248 -13.99 18.17 17.55
N THR A 249 -14.58 18.28 16.35
CA THR A 249 -15.22 19.53 15.91
C THR A 249 -16.65 19.53 16.43
N GLU A 250 -17.01 20.50 17.28
CA GLU A 250 -18.41 20.78 17.57
C GLU A 250 -19.10 21.23 16.28
N VAL A 251 -20.15 20.51 15.88
CA VAL A 251 -21.02 20.93 14.77
C VAL A 251 -21.81 22.14 15.27
N LYS A 252 -21.34 23.33 14.91
CA LYS A 252 -21.98 24.58 15.29
C LYS A 252 -23.20 24.81 14.40
N ASP A 253 -24.39 24.60 14.96
CA ASP A 253 -25.68 24.77 14.28
C ASP A 253 -25.93 26.25 13.93
N THR A 254 -25.29 26.71 12.86
CA THR A 254 -25.45 28.06 12.31
C THR A 254 -25.71 27.98 10.81
N CYS A 255 -26.73 27.20 10.44
CA CYS A 255 -27.26 27.15 9.08
C CYS A 255 -28.15 28.37 8.81
N THR A 256 -27.56 29.57 8.84
CA THR A 256 -28.23 30.81 8.42
C THR A 256 -28.27 30.86 6.90
N LEU A 257 -29.33 30.29 6.31
CA LEU A 257 -29.66 30.42 4.89
C LEU A 257 -30.07 31.87 4.57
N THR A 258 -29.09 32.75 4.38
CA THR A 258 -29.33 34.12 3.89
C THR A 258 -29.66 34.09 2.40
N THR A 259 -30.93 33.83 2.07
CA THR A 259 -31.44 33.88 0.71
C THR A 259 -31.70 35.32 0.28
N THR A 260 -30.80 35.90 -0.50
CA THR A 260 -31.07 37.11 -1.30
C THR A 260 -30.41 36.98 -2.67
N PRO A 261 -31.18 36.83 -3.76
CA PRO A 261 -30.62 36.80 -5.11
C PRO A 261 -30.39 38.24 -5.60
N THR A 262 -29.14 38.72 -5.55
CA THR A 262 -28.75 39.92 -6.29
C THR A 262 -28.63 39.59 -7.77
N THR A 263 -29.68 39.93 -8.52
CA THR A 263 -29.55 40.16 -9.96
C THR A 263 -28.70 41.39 -10.21
N ASP A 264 -27.66 41.27 -11.01
CA ASP A 264 -27.32 42.27 -12.04
C ASP A 264 -26.36 41.68 -13.09
N GLY A 265 -26.20 42.37 -14.22
CA GLY A 265 -25.64 41.84 -15.46
C GLY A 265 -24.10 41.78 -15.56
N PRO A 266 -23.58 41.23 -16.67
CA PRO A 266 -22.14 41.13 -16.92
C PRO A 266 -21.56 42.42 -17.52
N ASP A 267 -20.37 42.81 -17.07
CA ASP A 267 -19.59 43.92 -17.65
C ASP A 267 -18.07 43.70 -17.40
N PRO A 268 -17.14 44.40 -18.10
CA PRO A 268 -16.60 43.76 -19.31
C PRO A 268 -15.07 43.58 -19.32
N ILE A 269 -14.59 42.88 -20.35
CA ILE A 269 -13.17 42.67 -20.62
C ILE A 269 -12.47 44.02 -20.82
N THR A 270 -11.49 44.33 -19.98
CA THR A 270 -10.53 45.42 -20.19
C THR A 270 -9.11 44.91 -19.98
N GLY A 271 -8.27 45.14 -20.98
CA GLY A 271 -6.83 44.94 -20.93
C GLY A 271 -6.14 45.99 -21.81
N PRO A 272 -4.88 46.39 -21.52
CA PRO A 272 -4.17 47.36 -22.33
C PRO A 272 -3.02 46.73 -23.16
N ASN A 273 -3.15 46.82 -24.49
CA ASN A 273 -1.99 47.07 -25.37
C ASN A 273 -1.81 48.61 -25.45
N THR A 274 -0.64 49.22 -25.70
CA THR A 274 0.67 48.75 -26.22
C THR A 274 1.79 49.58 -25.50
N LYS A 275 3.04 49.86 -25.91
CA LYS A 275 3.91 49.76 -27.12
C LYS A 275 5.36 49.43 -26.61
N GLU A 276 6.31 48.86 -27.38
CA GLU A 276 7.32 49.54 -28.24
C GLU A 276 7.95 50.83 -27.65
N GLU A 277 9.28 51.08 -27.68
CA GLU A 277 10.46 50.28 -28.13
C GLU A 277 11.79 50.93 -27.61
N LYS A 278 12.94 50.32 -27.96
CA LYS A 278 14.31 50.91 -28.13
C LYS A 278 15.27 51.19 -26.95
N HIS A 279 16.37 50.41 -26.99
CA HIS A 279 17.80 50.79 -27.11
C HIS A 279 18.53 51.72 -26.12
N GLU A 280 19.79 51.31 -25.84
CA GLU A 280 21.02 52.10 -25.55
C GLU A 280 20.94 53.14 -24.39
N GLN A 281 21.81 53.09 -23.37
CA GLN A 281 23.24 52.72 -23.35
C GLN A 281 23.63 51.84 -22.16
#